data_AF-A0A840P5A8-F1
#
_entry.id   AF-A0A840P5A8-F1
#
_cell.length_a   1.000
_cell.length_b   1.000
_cell.length_c   1.000
_cell.angle_alpha   90.00
_cell.angle_beta   90.00
_cell.angle_gamma   90.00
#
_symmetry.space_group_name_H-M   'P 1'
#
loop_
_entity.id
_entity.type
_entity.pdbx_description
1 polymer ?
#
loop_
_entity_poly.entity_id
_entity_poly.type
_entity_poly.pdbx_seq_one_letter_code
_entity_poly.pdbx_strand_id
1 'polypeptide(L)' 'MSCEHLICAQCAGPVVEGRCPVCRAGREKLHDQGWGGISPALVVMVLIALLFLTLALKHLAGG' A
#
# COMPACT_ATOMS: atom_id res chain seq x y z
N MET A 1 -4.12 -16.03 -0.10
CA MET A 1 -4.50 -16.43 1.27
C MET A 1 -4.95 -15.17 1.98
N SER A 2 -6.25 -14.99 2.18
CA SER A 2 -6.76 -13.75 2.77
C SER A 2 -6.43 -13.69 4.26
N CYS A 3 -5.70 -12.65 4.63
CA CYS A 3 -5.15 -12.47 5.96
C CYS A 3 -6.13 -11.85 6.97
N GLU A 4 -7.42 -11.84 6.63
CA GLU A 4 -8.52 -11.21 7.37
C GLU A 4 -8.96 -11.98 8.63
N HIS A 5 -8.46 -13.19 8.84
CA HIS A 5 -8.82 -14.06 9.96
C HIS A 5 -7.69 -14.39 10.95
N LEU A 6 -6.53 -13.73 10.87
CA LEU A 6 -5.46 -13.98 11.86
C LEU A 6 -5.84 -13.40 13.24
N ILE A 7 -5.93 -14.28 14.23
CA ILE A 7 -6.15 -13.94 15.64
C ILE A 7 -4.81 -13.99 16.40
N CYS A 8 -4.57 -12.99 17.25
CA CYS A 8 -3.36 -12.93 18.06
C CYS A 8 -3.47 -13.83 19.30
N ALA A 9 -2.50 -14.72 19.51
CA ALA A 9 -2.46 -15.58 20.70
C ALA A 9 -2.28 -14.81 22.02
N GLN A 10 -1.71 -13.59 22.00
CA GLN A 10 -1.46 -12.80 23.21
C GLN A 10 -2.71 -12.06 23.72
N CYS A 11 -3.52 -11.51 22.82
CA CYS A 11 -4.67 -10.67 23.18
C CYS A 11 -6.01 -11.20 22.66
N ALA A 12 -6.02 -12.40 22.05
CA ALA A 12 -7.18 -13.11 21.54
C ALA A 12 -8.09 -12.34 20.57
N GLY A 13 -7.64 -11.21 20.02
CA GLY A 13 -8.40 -10.48 19.01
C GLY A 13 -7.69 -10.42 17.65
N PRO A 14 -8.34 -9.84 16.64
CA PRO A 14 -7.78 -9.80 15.29
C PRO A 14 -6.50 -8.94 15.21
N VAL A 15 -5.54 -9.41 14.42
CA VAL A 15 -4.21 -8.77 14.25
C VAL A 15 -4.33 -7.42 13.55
N VAL A 16 -5.33 -7.26 12.68
CA VAL A 16 -5.61 -6.05 11.89
C VAL A 16 -5.88 -4.82 12.77
N GLU A 17 -6.49 -4.97 13.96
CA GLU A 17 -6.75 -3.81 14.84
C GLU A 17 -5.51 -3.32 15.60
N GLY A 18 -4.42 -4.09 15.71
CA GLY A 18 -3.18 -3.61 16.33
C GLY A 18 -3.26 -3.28 17.83
N ARG A 19 -4.16 -3.94 18.60
CA ARG A 19 -4.42 -3.65 20.03
C ARG A 19 -3.23 -3.91 20.98
N CYS A 20 -2.29 -4.78 20.62
CA CYS A 20 -1.11 -5.10 21.45
C CYS A 20 0.19 -5.03 20.63
N PRO A 21 1.39 -5.02 21.28
CA PRO A 21 2.67 -4.93 20.58
C PRO A 21 2.88 -6.05 19.56
N VAL A 22 2.47 -7.28 19.91
CA VAL A 22 2.55 -8.45 19.02
C VAL A 22 1.64 -8.29 17.80
N CYS A 23 0.41 -7.77 17.98
CA CYS A 23 -0.49 -7.46 16.87
C CYS A 23 0.10 -6.42 15.93
N ARG A 24 0.73 -5.35 16.46
CA ARG A 24 1.34 -4.30 15.63
C ARG A 24 2.49 -4.84 14.78
N ALA A 25 3.41 -5.59 15.39
CA ALA A 25 4.50 -6.24 14.66
C ALA A 25 3.99 -7.23 13.60
N GLY A 26 2.94 -8.01 13.91
CA GLY A 26 2.31 -8.92 12.94
C GLY A 26 1.64 -8.17 11.78
N ARG A 27 0.95 -7.07 12.08
CA ARG A 27 0.31 -6.19 11.09
C ARG A 27 1.34 -5.56 10.16
N GLU A 28 2.46 -5.07 10.68
CA GLU A 28 3.54 -4.51 9.87
C GLU A 28 4.05 -5.54 8.85
N LYS A 29 4.36 -6.77 9.29
CA LYS A 29 4.79 -7.86 8.39
C LYS A 29 3.75 -8.25 7.33
N LEU A 30 2.47 -8.05 7.62
CA LEU A 30 1.38 -8.33 6.71
C LEU A 30 1.19 -7.19 5.68
N HIS A 31 1.33 -5.95 6.13
CA HIS A 31 1.25 -4.76 5.29
C HIS A 31 2.47 -4.63 4.37
N ASP A 32 3.64 -5.11 4.82
CA ASP A 32 4.86 -5.18 4.02
C ASP A 32 4.72 -6.13 2.81
N GLN A 33 3.82 -7.11 2.89
CA GLN A 33 3.52 -8.04 1.79
C GLN A 33 2.60 -7.46 0.71
N GLY A 34 2.11 -6.23 0.89
CA GLY A 34 1.43 -5.47 -0.16
C GLY A 34 2.45 -4.98 -1.19
N TRP A 35 2.63 -5.75 -2.28
CA TRP A 35 3.44 -5.41 -3.46
C TRP A 35 4.76 -4.68 -3.14
N GLY A 36 5.54 -5.19 -2.18
CA GLY A 36 6.91 -4.71 -1.92
C GLY A 36 7.03 -3.22 -1.63
N GLY A 37 6.10 -2.64 -0.86
CA GLY A 37 6.11 -1.21 -0.50
C GLY A 37 5.57 -0.29 -1.59
N ILE A 38 5.06 -0.83 -2.71
CA ILE A 38 4.33 -0.06 -3.70
C ILE A 38 2.95 0.26 -3.14
N SER A 39 2.85 1.41 -2.48
CA SER A 39 1.56 1.92 -2.02
C SER A 39 0.68 2.27 -3.22
N PRO A 40 -0.66 2.08 -3.12
CA PRO A 40 -1.60 2.53 -4.15
C PRO A 40 -1.43 4.02 -4.49
N ALA A 41 -1.05 4.84 -3.48
CA ALA A 41 -0.75 6.25 -3.67
C ALA A 41 0.45 6.50 -4.60
N LEU A 42 1.51 5.67 -4.50
CA LEU A 42 2.67 5.76 -5.38
C LEU A 42 2.27 5.50 -6.84
N VAL A 43 1.42 4.48 -7.07
CA VAL A 43 0.91 4.15 -8.40
C VAL A 43 0.14 5.32 -9.00
N VAL A 44 -0.77 5.93 -8.22
CA VAL A 44 -1.54 7.10 -8.66
C VAL A 44 -0.62 8.27 -9.00
N MET A 45 0.40 8.54 -8.19
CA MET A 45 1.36 9.63 -8.45
C MET A 45 2.14 9.42 -9.75
N VAL A 46 2.60 8.20 -10.02
CA VAL A 46 3.31 7.86 -11.28
C VAL A 46 2.40 8.05 -12.49
N LEU A 47 1.14 7.60 -12.41
CA LEU A 47 0.18 7.76 -13.50
C LEU A 47 -0.09 9.24 -13.81
N ILE A 48 -0.25 10.08 -12.77
CA ILE A 48 -0.42 11.52 -12.93
C ILE A 48 0.81 12.15 -13.59
N ALA A 49 2.02 11.79 -13.14
CA ALA A 49 3.26 12.32 -13.72
C ALA A 49 3.39 11.97 -15.21
N LEU A 50 3.07 10.72 -15.60
CA LEU A 50 3.06 10.28 -16.99
C LEU A 50 2.02 11.03 -17.83
N LEU A 51 0.82 11.27 -17.27
CA LEU A 51 -0.21 12.06 -17.93
C LEU A 51 0.30 13.48 -18.25
N PHE A 52 0.88 14.17 -17.27
CA PHE A 52 1.44 15.50 -17.51
C PHE A 52 2.60 15.49 -18.52
N LEU A 53 3.47 14.48 -18.45
CA LEU A 53 4.58 14.34 -19.39
C LEU A 53 4.08 14.18 -20.83
N THR A 54 3.09 13.31 -21.06
CA THR A 54 2.49 13.11 -22.38
C THR A 54 1.78 14.35 -22.91
N LEU A 55 1.06 15.08 -22.04
CA LEU A 55 0.44 16.35 -22.40
C LEU A 55 1.47 17.42 -22.77
N ALA A 56 2.54 17.55 -21.98
CA ALA A 56 3.62 18.49 -22.24
C ALA A 56 4.33 18.17 -23.57
N LEU A 57 4.66 16.90 -23.82
CA LEU A 57 5.27 16.46 -25.08
C LEU A 57 4.37 16.76 -26.28
N LYS A 58 3.07 16.49 -26.17
CA LYS A 58 2.10 16.80 -27.23
C LYS A 58 1.98 18.30 -27.48
N HIS A 59 2.08 19.12 -26.44
CA HIS A 59 2.04 20.58 -26.54
C HIS A 59 3.32 21.17 -27.13
N LEU A 60 4.48 20.53 -26.90
CA LEU A 60 5.78 20.94 -27.43
C LEU A 60 6.03 20.45 -28.86
N ALA A 61 5.52 19.26 -29.21
CA ALA A 61 5.70 18.66 -30.54
C ALA A 61 4.62 19.04 -31.56
N GLY A 62 3.50 19.64 -31.09
CA GLY A 62 2.40 20.10 -31.92
C GLY A 62 2.36 21.61 -32.16
N GLY A 63 3.39 22.35 -31.73
CA GLY A 63 3.55 23.80 -31.91
C GLY A 63 4.50 24.15 -33.03
#